data_AF-A0A2G6HR03-F1
#
_entry.id   AF-A0A2G6HR03-F1
#
_cell.length_a   1.000
_cell.length_b   1.000
_cell.length_c   1.000
_cell.angle_alpha   90.00
_cell.angle_beta   90.00
_cell.angle_gamma   90.00
#
_symmetry.space_group_name_H-M   'P 1'
#
loop_
_entity.id
_entity.type
_entity.pdbx_description
1 polymer ?
#
loop_
_entity_poly.entity_id
_entity_poly.type
_entity_poly.pdbx_seq_one_letter_code
_entity_poly.pdbx_strand_id
1 'polypeptide(L)'
;MNSLRTVFIIVFSALVTLLVVFFLISNWSLLREDFTLSLWDYGFSFSVISALVAGMLIASAVPCLYFSFHYFKVKGQLRKSVKQERNTQIGGHSWKQVAGLLANGAVEKAAAKMKKLDTGSHPHHKFIQAEVYMEQGKYEEVIQLLEPGFAKEPMPEEGFLIAEAYEQTGNSERAKYTLETLVLRHPDSAIHALLMLVEDAVEAEEWAEALKWAESCKKNQSQPNVDLDEVIIGAQYELLKAEEKDQSNFKKYLSKVSRFIKNNPSFTPAYVLQCDTMAEYGQHSKALNRLEKAYDATLHPVFLRKTVNLCLEKEQPDEAIRLMKQFSMKKNDLLAEFELGKLYFKLSMFDDARSVLSPLTDKFTNPHLVYYYLALAEKKCQHDAQAFEYMKSAFIGDGSERIQTGAYFCAYCAHILNTWHDRCSECGSWGTIQLNLQLIEQNETQNPPLSHS
;
A
#
# COMPACT_ATOMS: atom_id res chain seq x y z
N MET A 1 -56.25 -12.11 6.70
CA MET A 1 -56.48 -10.64 6.60
C MET A 1 -57.37 -10.22 5.44
N ASN A 2 -57.37 -10.90 4.27
CA ASN A 2 -58.19 -10.47 3.13
C ASN A 2 -59.69 -10.74 3.27
N SER A 3 -60.12 -11.86 3.87
CA SER A 3 -61.56 -12.19 4.02
C SER A 3 -62.32 -11.22 4.94
N LEU A 4 -61.70 -10.78 6.04
CA LEU A 4 -62.31 -9.86 7.01
C LEU A 4 -62.56 -8.46 6.40
N ARG A 5 -61.64 -7.98 5.56
CA ARG A 5 -61.78 -6.71 4.83
C ARG A 5 -62.93 -6.76 3.83
N THR A 6 -63.06 -7.86 3.08
CA THR A 6 -64.14 -8.01 2.10
C THR A 6 -65.51 -8.05 2.78
N VAL A 7 -65.63 -8.78 3.89
CA VAL A 7 -66.88 -8.83 4.67
C VAL A 7 -67.25 -7.45 5.23
N PHE A 8 -66.28 -6.71 5.79
CA PHE A 8 -66.53 -5.36 6.32
C PHE A 8 -67.02 -4.40 5.23
N ILE A 9 -66.42 -4.42 4.04
CA ILE A 9 -66.83 -3.58 2.90
C ILE A 9 -68.28 -3.90 2.47
N ILE A 10 -68.64 -5.19 2.41
CA ILE A 10 -69.99 -5.62 2.03
C ILE A 10 -71.02 -5.17 3.08
N VAL A 11 -70.74 -5.37 4.37
CA VAL A 11 -71.66 -4.95 5.45
C VAL A 11 -71.81 -3.43 5.49
N PHE A 12 -70.71 -2.68 5.36
CA PHE A 12 -70.74 -1.21 5.33
C PHE A 12 -71.52 -0.68 4.11
N SER A 13 -71.30 -1.26 2.94
CA SER A 13 -72.06 -0.96 1.71
C SER A 13 -73.56 -1.18 1.89
N ALA A 14 -73.95 -2.31 2.50
CA ALA A 14 -75.36 -2.62 2.77
C ALA A 14 -75.99 -1.62 3.74
N LEU A 15 -75.29 -1.25 4.82
CA LEU A 15 -75.76 -0.26 5.80
C LEU A 15 -75.98 1.12 5.16
N VAL A 16 -75.01 1.60 4.37
CA VAL A 16 -75.11 2.90 3.68
C VAL A 16 -76.28 2.90 2.70
N THR A 17 -76.46 1.81 1.95
CA THR A 17 -77.60 1.68 1.02
C THR A 17 -78.93 1.78 1.75
N LEU A 18 -79.05 1.12 2.91
CA LEU A 18 -80.26 1.12 3.72
C LEU A 18 -80.56 2.52 4.29
N LEU A 19 -79.53 3.24 4.75
CA LEU A 19 -79.66 4.63 5.21
C LEU A 19 -80.08 5.59 4.09
N VAL A 20 -79.53 5.43 2.88
CA VAL A 20 -79.93 6.25 1.72
C VAL A 20 -81.38 5.97 1.33
N VAL A 21 -81.80 4.71 1.27
CA VAL A 21 -83.20 4.34 0.99
C VAL A 21 -84.14 4.91 2.05
N PHE A 22 -83.78 4.78 3.32
CA PHE A 22 -84.54 5.36 4.43
C PHE A 22 -84.67 6.88 4.31
N PHE A 23 -83.57 7.58 4.00
CA PHE A 23 -83.56 9.03 3.79
C PHE A 23 -84.48 9.44 2.63
N LEU A 24 -84.42 8.74 1.50
CA LEU A 24 -85.24 9.00 0.31
C LEU A 24 -86.74 8.82 0.59
N ILE A 25 -87.12 7.77 1.32
CA ILE A 25 -88.51 7.50 1.68
C ILE A 25 -89.02 8.54 2.68
N SER A 26 -88.21 8.87 3.69
CA SER A 26 -88.62 9.76 4.79
C SER A 26 -88.79 11.21 4.35
N ASN A 27 -88.06 11.63 3.31
CA ASN A 27 -88.08 13.00 2.79
C ASN A 27 -88.77 13.10 1.41
N TRP A 28 -89.59 12.11 1.07
CA TRP A 28 -90.14 11.94 -0.28
C TRP A 28 -90.97 13.13 -0.79
N SER A 29 -91.71 13.82 0.08
CA SER A 29 -92.47 15.01 -0.27
C SER A 29 -91.57 16.17 -0.67
N LEU A 30 -90.52 16.43 0.12
CA LEU A 30 -89.58 17.53 -0.04
C LEU A 30 -88.64 17.32 -1.23
N LEU A 31 -88.32 16.05 -1.51
CA LEU A 31 -87.48 15.62 -2.63
C LEU A 31 -88.13 15.79 -4.01
N ARG A 32 -89.46 15.89 -4.08
CA ARG A 32 -90.22 16.09 -5.32
C ARG A 32 -90.53 17.56 -5.61
N GLU A 33 -90.17 18.48 -4.71
CA GLU A 33 -90.32 19.90 -5.00
C GLU A 33 -89.35 20.31 -6.11
N ASP A 34 -89.86 21.17 -7.01
CA ASP A 34 -89.06 21.76 -8.06
C ASP A 34 -88.44 23.04 -7.54
N PHE A 35 -87.13 23.19 -7.75
CA PHE A 35 -86.44 24.46 -7.53
C PHE A 35 -85.97 25.01 -8.87
N THR A 36 -85.99 26.34 -8.97
CA THR A 36 -85.51 27.04 -10.16
C THR A 36 -84.12 27.58 -9.87
N LEU A 37 -83.17 27.25 -10.75
CA LEU A 37 -81.84 27.82 -10.70
C LEU A 37 -81.73 28.83 -11.85
N SER A 38 -81.65 30.11 -11.52
CA SER A 38 -81.42 31.18 -12.50
C SER A 38 -79.93 31.35 -12.73
N LEU A 39 -79.47 30.94 -13.91
CA LEU A 39 -78.11 31.19 -14.37
C LEU A 39 -78.20 32.17 -15.53
N TRP A 40 -77.71 33.39 -15.31
CA TRP A 40 -77.75 34.48 -16.30
C TRP A 40 -79.22 34.79 -16.69
N ASP A 41 -79.57 34.67 -17.99
CA ASP A 41 -80.91 34.96 -18.52
C ASP A 41 -81.79 33.70 -18.71
N TYR A 42 -81.31 32.51 -18.31
CA TYR A 42 -82.04 31.25 -18.46
C TYR A 42 -82.41 30.64 -17.10
N GLY A 43 -83.69 30.34 -16.91
CA GLY A 43 -84.22 29.64 -15.75
C GLY A 43 -84.37 28.15 -16.04
N PHE A 44 -83.68 27.31 -15.27
CA PHE A 44 -83.82 25.86 -15.36
C PHE A 44 -84.53 25.32 -14.13
N SER A 45 -85.61 24.56 -14.33
CA SER A 45 -86.33 23.88 -13.25
C SER A 45 -85.85 22.45 -13.12
N PHE A 46 -85.42 22.09 -11.91
CA PHE A 46 -85.01 20.72 -11.59
C PHE A 46 -85.76 20.24 -10.36
N SER A 47 -86.10 18.95 -10.33
CA SER A 47 -86.52 18.31 -9.09
C SER A 47 -85.30 18.06 -8.20
N VAL A 48 -85.44 18.23 -6.89
CA VAL A 48 -84.33 18.02 -5.93
C VAL A 48 -83.69 16.64 -6.07
N ILE A 49 -84.48 15.59 -6.37
CA ILE A 49 -83.98 14.23 -6.65
C ILE A 49 -83.02 14.21 -7.84
N SER A 50 -83.38 14.86 -8.95
CA SER A 50 -82.56 14.83 -10.16
C SER A 50 -81.19 15.48 -9.95
N ALA A 51 -81.14 16.56 -9.17
CA ALA A 51 -79.90 17.24 -8.80
C ALA A 51 -79.03 16.38 -7.85
N LEU A 52 -79.63 15.70 -6.87
CA LEU A 52 -78.92 14.80 -5.96
C LEU A 52 -78.33 13.59 -6.69
N VAL A 53 -79.10 12.96 -7.59
CA VAL A 53 -78.63 11.82 -8.40
C VAL A 53 -77.49 12.25 -9.31
N ALA A 54 -77.61 13.39 -9.99
CA ALA A 54 -76.52 13.95 -10.80
C ALA A 54 -75.27 14.22 -9.96
N GLY A 55 -75.43 14.79 -8.76
CA GLY A 55 -74.33 15.01 -7.81
C GLY A 55 -73.63 13.72 -7.41
N MET A 56 -74.38 12.64 -7.11
CA MET A 56 -73.81 11.33 -6.77
C MET A 56 -73.10 10.67 -7.96
N LEU A 57 -73.64 10.80 -9.17
CA LEU A 57 -73.00 10.28 -10.39
C LEU A 57 -71.68 11.00 -10.68
N ILE A 58 -71.65 12.33 -10.53
CA ILE A 58 -70.40 13.12 -10.68
C ILE A 58 -69.40 12.74 -9.58
N ALA A 59 -69.85 12.64 -8.33
CA ALA A 59 -69.01 12.29 -7.18
C ALA A 59 -68.43 10.87 -7.25
N SER A 60 -69.09 9.93 -7.92
CA SER A 60 -68.60 8.56 -8.12
C SER A 60 -67.74 8.40 -9.38
N ALA A 61 -68.02 9.18 -10.44
CA ALA A 61 -67.23 9.18 -11.66
C ALA A 61 -65.80 9.71 -11.45
N VAL A 62 -65.63 10.75 -10.63
CA VAL A 62 -64.31 11.38 -10.37
C VAL A 62 -63.30 10.38 -9.73
N PRO A 63 -63.65 9.65 -8.65
CA PRO A 63 -62.79 8.60 -8.10
C PRO A 63 -62.54 7.46 -9.10
N CYS A 64 -63.54 7.00 -9.85
CA CYS A 64 -63.36 5.92 -10.83
C CYS A 64 -62.39 6.31 -11.95
N LEU A 65 -62.47 7.54 -12.46
CA LEU A 65 -61.53 8.06 -13.46
C LEU A 65 -60.12 8.23 -12.87
N TYR A 66 -60.01 8.75 -11.64
CA TYR A 66 -58.74 8.86 -10.91
C TYR A 66 -58.08 7.50 -10.67
N PHE A 67 -58.82 6.51 -10.16
CA PHE A 67 -58.32 5.15 -9.92
C PHE A 67 -57.99 4.42 -11.20
N SER A 68 -58.77 4.59 -12.27
CA SER A 68 -58.47 4.00 -13.58
C SER A 68 -57.17 4.60 -14.15
N PHE A 69 -57.03 5.93 -14.15
CA PHE A 69 -55.79 6.60 -14.55
C PHE A 69 -54.59 6.16 -13.71
N HIS A 70 -54.74 6.07 -12.39
CA HIS A 70 -53.69 5.63 -11.47
C HIS A 70 -53.35 4.14 -11.67
N TYR A 71 -54.34 3.28 -11.94
CA TYR A 71 -54.14 1.87 -12.24
C TYR A 71 -53.39 1.67 -13.56
N PHE A 72 -53.75 2.40 -14.63
CA PHE A 72 -53.03 2.34 -15.90
C PHE A 72 -51.61 2.92 -15.79
N LYS A 73 -51.42 4.00 -15.02
CA LYS A 73 -50.10 4.60 -14.76
C LYS A 73 -49.21 3.64 -13.96
N VAL A 74 -49.72 3.04 -12.88
CA VAL A 74 -49.00 2.06 -12.05
C VAL A 74 -48.73 0.77 -12.82
N LYS A 75 -49.68 0.24 -13.60
CA LYS A 75 -49.48 -0.95 -14.43
C LYS A 75 -48.50 -0.72 -15.57
N GLY A 76 -48.46 0.49 -16.13
CA GLY A 76 -47.44 0.93 -17.08
C GLY A 76 -46.05 1.02 -16.44
N GLN A 77 -45.95 1.56 -15.22
CA GLN A 77 -44.71 1.61 -14.45
C GLN A 77 -44.23 0.21 -14.03
N LEU A 78 -45.14 -0.67 -13.61
CA LEU A 78 -44.83 -2.06 -13.23
C LEU A 78 -44.41 -2.92 -14.43
N ARG A 79 -45.04 -2.74 -15.60
CA ARG A 79 -44.58 -3.39 -16.85
C ARG A 79 -43.21 -2.88 -17.28
N LYS A 80 -42.94 -1.59 -17.12
CA LYS A 80 -41.61 -1.02 -17.36
C LYS A 80 -40.59 -1.57 -16.36
N SER A 81 -40.93 -1.65 -15.06
CA SER A 81 -40.03 -2.18 -14.03
C SER A 81 -39.75 -3.67 -14.23
N VAL A 82 -40.76 -4.50 -14.50
CA VAL A 82 -40.59 -5.95 -14.75
C VAL A 82 -39.84 -6.21 -16.06
N LYS A 83 -40.08 -5.41 -17.11
CA LYS A 83 -39.31 -5.50 -18.37
C LYS A 83 -37.86 -5.03 -18.16
N GLN A 84 -37.65 -3.96 -17.39
CA GLN A 84 -36.34 -3.46 -17.02
C GLN A 84 -35.59 -4.49 -16.18
N GLU A 85 -36.21 -5.05 -15.14
CA GLU A 85 -35.67 -6.08 -14.24
C GLU A 85 -35.36 -7.40 -14.97
N ARG A 86 -36.25 -7.83 -15.87
CA ARG A 86 -35.98 -8.97 -16.77
C ARG A 86 -34.85 -8.67 -17.75
N ASN A 87 -34.73 -7.44 -18.25
CA ASN A 87 -33.61 -7.02 -19.09
C ASN A 87 -32.30 -6.86 -18.30
N THR A 88 -32.32 -6.45 -17.03
CA THR A 88 -31.15 -6.46 -16.14
C THR A 88 -30.74 -7.87 -15.78
N GLN A 89 -31.67 -8.81 -15.62
CA GLN A 89 -31.36 -10.22 -15.40
C GLN A 89 -30.78 -10.90 -16.66
N ILE A 90 -31.38 -10.68 -17.83
CA ILE A 90 -30.90 -11.23 -19.12
C ILE A 90 -29.58 -10.57 -19.55
N GLY A 91 -29.48 -9.24 -19.38
CA GLY A 91 -28.24 -8.48 -19.55
C GLY A 91 -27.16 -8.95 -18.59
N GLY A 92 -27.49 -9.09 -17.30
CA GLY A 92 -26.57 -9.57 -16.28
C GLY A 92 -26.06 -10.98 -16.55
N HIS A 93 -26.88 -11.90 -17.05
CA HIS A 93 -26.40 -13.22 -17.49
C HIS A 93 -25.43 -13.12 -18.68
N SER A 94 -25.72 -12.25 -19.65
CA SER A 94 -24.86 -12.07 -20.82
C SER A 94 -23.52 -11.42 -20.45
N TRP A 95 -23.53 -10.45 -19.53
CA TRP A 95 -22.35 -9.80 -18.98
C TRP A 95 -21.53 -10.73 -18.06
N LYS A 96 -22.18 -11.61 -17.28
CA LYS A 96 -21.47 -12.70 -16.57
C LYS A 96 -20.70 -13.61 -17.51
N GLN A 97 -21.22 -13.87 -18.71
CA GLN A 97 -20.49 -14.64 -19.71
C GLN A 97 -19.32 -13.86 -20.31
N VAL A 98 -19.38 -12.53 -20.39
CA VAL A 98 -18.23 -11.69 -20.79
C VAL A 98 -17.16 -11.75 -19.70
N ALA A 99 -17.52 -11.52 -18.44
CA ALA A 99 -16.60 -11.65 -17.31
C ALA A 99 -15.97 -13.05 -17.22
N GLY A 100 -16.76 -14.10 -17.44
CA GLY A 100 -16.24 -15.48 -17.48
C GLY A 100 -15.31 -15.74 -18.67
N LEU A 101 -15.46 -15.06 -19.81
CA LEU A 101 -14.50 -15.16 -20.91
C LEU A 101 -13.20 -14.42 -20.59
N LEU A 102 -13.28 -13.26 -19.94
CA LEU A 102 -12.11 -12.53 -19.43
C LEU A 102 -11.32 -13.34 -18.41
N ALA A 103 -11.99 -13.91 -17.41
CA ALA A 103 -11.35 -14.75 -16.39
C ALA A 103 -10.63 -15.99 -16.97
N ASN A 104 -10.99 -16.42 -18.19
CA ASN A 104 -10.33 -17.51 -18.91
C ASN A 104 -9.28 -17.02 -19.93
N GLY A 105 -8.91 -15.73 -19.90
CA GLY A 105 -7.95 -15.11 -20.83
C GLY A 105 -8.44 -14.98 -22.28
N ALA A 106 -9.72 -15.24 -22.55
CA ALA A 106 -10.29 -15.21 -23.90
C ALA A 106 -10.74 -13.79 -24.31
N VAL A 107 -9.81 -12.82 -24.24
CA VAL A 107 -10.04 -11.38 -24.39
C VAL A 107 -10.78 -11.03 -25.68
N GLU A 108 -10.34 -11.57 -26.83
CA GLU A 108 -10.97 -11.29 -28.12
C GLU A 108 -12.41 -11.82 -28.22
N LYS A 109 -12.70 -12.98 -27.60
CA LYS A 109 -14.06 -13.52 -27.55
C LYS A 109 -14.94 -12.70 -26.61
N ALA A 110 -14.39 -12.25 -25.49
CA ALA A 110 -15.06 -11.34 -24.56
C ALA A 110 -15.43 -10.03 -25.27
N ALA A 111 -14.49 -9.40 -25.97
CA ALA A 111 -14.70 -8.17 -26.72
C ALA A 111 -15.74 -8.32 -27.85
N ALA A 112 -15.67 -9.40 -28.62
CA ALA A 112 -16.64 -9.68 -29.69
C ALA A 112 -18.07 -9.90 -29.15
N LYS A 113 -18.19 -10.52 -27.97
CA LYS A 113 -19.47 -10.72 -27.29
C LYS A 113 -20.00 -9.42 -26.69
N MET A 114 -19.13 -8.66 -26.03
CA MET A 114 -19.42 -7.35 -25.45
C MET A 114 -19.97 -6.37 -26.49
N LYS A 115 -19.36 -6.29 -27.69
CA LYS A 115 -19.83 -5.43 -28.78
C LYS A 115 -21.28 -5.68 -29.22
N LYS A 116 -21.83 -6.86 -28.94
CA LYS A 116 -23.22 -7.24 -29.27
C LYS A 116 -24.19 -6.94 -28.14
N LEU A 117 -23.70 -6.49 -26.99
CA LEU A 117 -24.51 -6.16 -25.81
C LEU A 117 -24.72 -4.65 -25.76
N ASP A 118 -25.92 -4.24 -25.36
CA ASP A 118 -26.17 -2.85 -25.01
C ASP A 118 -25.48 -2.56 -23.68
N THR A 119 -24.49 -1.68 -23.72
CA THR A 119 -23.86 -1.07 -22.55
C THR A 119 -24.86 -0.11 -21.91
N GLY A 120 -25.87 -0.67 -21.25
CA GLY A 120 -26.81 0.11 -20.46
C GLY A 120 -26.11 0.90 -19.36
N SER A 121 -26.80 1.86 -18.74
CA SER A 121 -26.26 2.75 -17.69
C SER A 121 -25.87 2.06 -16.37
N HIS A 122 -25.77 0.73 -16.33
CA HIS A 122 -25.48 -0.02 -15.11
C HIS A 122 -23.98 0.01 -14.79
N PRO A 123 -23.56 0.47 -13.60
CA PRO A 123 -22.13 0.60 -13.22
C PRO A 123 -21.32 -0.68 -13.45
N HIS A 124 -21.81 -1.82 -12.95
CA HIS A 124 -21.14 -3.13 -13.12
C HIS A 124 -20.91 -3.55 -14.59
N HIS A 125 -21.75 -3.14 -15.55
CA HIS A 125 -21.51 -3.46 -16.96
C HIS A 125 -20.39 -2.59 -17.55
N LYS A 126 -20.31 -1.32 -17.12
CA LYS A 126 -19.21 -0.42 -17.50
C LYS A 126 -17.88 -0.89 -16.92
N PHE A 127 -17.88 -1.39 -15.69
CA PHE A 127 -16.71 -1.99 -15.07
C PHE A 127 -16.18 -3.19 -15.88
N ILE A 128 -17.02 -4.17 -16.20
CA ILE A 128 -16.61 -5.32 -17.05
C ILE A 128 -16.12 -4.84 -18.43
N GLN A 129 -16.78 -3.84 -19.01
CA GLN A 129 -16.34 -3.27 -20.28
C GLN A 129 -14.95 -2.64 -20.18
N ALA A 130 -14.67 -1.92 -19.09
CA ALA A 130 -13.37 -1.35 -18.82
C ALA A 130 -12.31 -2.44 -18.62
N GLU A 131 -12.61 -3.54 -17.90
CA GLU A 131 -11.71 -4.70 -17.81
C GLU A 131 -11.36 -5.26 -19.19
N VAL A 132 -12.34 -5.39 -20.11
CA VAL A 132 -12.06 -5.79 -21.50
C VAL A 132 -11.13 -4.80 -22.19
N TYR A 133 -11.33 -3.49 -22.01
CA TYR A 133 -10.48 -2.47 -22.63
C TYR A 133 -9.06 -2.45 -22.05
N MET A 134 -8.90 -2.66 -20.74
CA MET A 134 -7.60 -2.80 -20.08
C MET A 134 -6.79 -3.94 -20.70
N GLU A 135 -7.39 -5.13 -20.81
CA GLU A 135 -6.77 -6.31 -21.42
C GLU A 135 -6.46 -6.14 -22.92
N GLN A 136 -7.11 -5.19 -23.59
CA GLN A 136 -6.83 -4.82 -24.98
C GLN A 136 -5.79 -3.71 -25.14
N GLY A 137 -5.25 -3.18 -24.04
CA GLY A 137 -4.33 -2.04 -24.05
C GLY A 137 -4.98 -0.71 -24.44
N LYS A 138 -6.31 -0.60 -24.27
CA LYS A 138 -7.11 0.58 -24.63
C LYS A 138 -7.35 1.47 -23.40
N TYR A 139 -6.26 2.04 -22.90
CA TYR A 139 -6.24 2.72 -21.61
C TYR A 139 -7.04 4.04 -21.64
N GLU A 140 -7.00 4.80 -22.73
CA GLU A 140 -7.78 6.03 -22.88
C GLU A 140 -9.29 5.77 -22.86
N GLU A 141 -9.76 4.68 -23.48
CA GLU A 141 -11.17 4.30 -23.46
C GLU A 141 -11.63 3.87 -22.07
N VAL A 142 -10.75 3.27 -21.26
CA VAL A 142 -11.03 2.93 -19.86
C VAL A 142 -11.27 4.19 -19.04
N ILE A 143 -10.35 5.15 -19.14
CA ILE A 143 -10.44 6.44 -18.44
C ILE A 143 -11.74 7.15 -18.82
N GLN A 144 -12.03 7.29 -20.12
CA GLN A 144 -13.24 7.95 -20.60
C GLN A 144 -14.54 7.27 -20.13
N LEU A 145 -14.52 5.95 -19.98
CA LEU A 145 -15.70 5.16 -19.61
C LEU A 145 -16.01 5.25 -18.11
N LEU A 146 -14.98 5.14 -17.26
CA LEU A 146 -15.13 5.03 -15.81
C LEU A 146 -15.04 6.37 -15.07
N GLU A 147 -14.20 7.30 -15.53
CA GLU A 147 -13.95 8.59 -14.83
C GLU A 147 -15.23 9.38 -14.49
N PRO A 148 -16.24 9.49 -15.37
CA PRO A 148 -17.48 10.21 -15.03
C PRO A 148 -18.31 9.53 -13.93
N GLY A 149 -18.19 8.20 -13.78
CA GLY A 149 -18.81 7.42 -12.72
C GLY A 149 -18.06 7.60 -11.40
N PHE A 150 -16.75 7.40 -11.46
CA PHE A 150 -15.84 7.57 -10.35
C PHE A 150 -15.91 8.97 -9.73
N ALA A 151 -15.99 10.02 -10.53
CA ALA A 151 -16.10 11.40 -10.04
C ALA A 151 -17.36 11.66 -9.19
N LYS A 152 -18.43 10.86 -9.37
CA LYS A 152 -19.67 10.96 -8.58
C LYS A 152 -19.61 10.10 -7.33
N GLU A 153 -19.26 8.84 -7.52
CA GLU A 153 -19.13 7.85 -6.45
C GLU A 153 -17.81 7.10 -6.66
N PRO A 154 -16.70 7.59 -6.06
CA PRO A 154 -15.44 6.89 -6.12
C PRO A 154 -15.64 5.51 -5.52
N MET A 155 -15.29 4.44 -6.23
CA MET A 155 -15.35 3.07 -5.74
C MET A 155 -13.98 2.41 -5.94
N PRO A 156 -13.49 1.59 -4.99
CA PRO A 156 -12.16 0.99 -5.09
C PRO A 156 -11.92 0.25 -6.40
N GLU A 157 -12.85 -0.62 -6.79
CA GLU A 157 -12.79 -1.44 -8.01
C GLU A 157 -12.53 -0.57 -9.26
N GLU A 158 -13.34 0.46 -9.48
CA GLU A 158 -13.19 1.38 -10.62
C GLU A 158 -11.92 2.23 -10.52
N GLY A 159 -11.58 2.69 -9.30
CA GLY A 159 -10.43 3.57 -9.09
C GLY A 159 -9.10 2.88 -9.35
N PHE A 160 -8.94 1.60 -9.03
CA PHE A 160 -7.72 0.85 -9.36
C PHE A 160 -7.52 0.72 -10.88
N LEU A 161 -8.57 0.38 -11.62
CA LEU A 161 -8.51 0.32 -13.08
C LEU A 161 -8.19 1.69 -13.71
N ILE A 162 -8.76 2.77 -13.19
CA ILE A 162 -8.47 4.13 -13.66
C ILE A 162 -7.02 4.51 -13.36
N ALA A 163 -6.52 4.21 -12.15
CA ALA A 163 -5.14 4.50 -11.78
C ALA A 163 -4.15 3.74 -12.66
N GLU A 164 -4.38 2.45 -12.88
CA GLU A 164 -3.56 1.63 -13.78
C GLU A 164 -3.59 2.17 -15.22
N ALA A 165 -4.77 2.53 -15.74
CA ALA A 165 -4.88 3.15 -17.07
C ALA A 165 -4.12 4.49 -17.15
N TYR A 166 -4.11 5.28 -16.08
CA TYR A 166 -3.32 6.51 -16.01
C TYR A 166 -1.81 6.23 -16.02
N GLU A 167 -1.33 5.22 -15.31
CA GLU A 167 0.09 4.81 -15.37
C GLU A 167 0.50 4.36 -16.77
N GLN A 168 -0.32 3.52 -17.41
CA GLN A 168 -0.03 3.01 -18.76
C GLN A 168 -0.03 4.11 -19.83
N THR A 169 -0.70 5.23 -19.58
CA THR A 169 -0.69 6.41 -20.45
C THR A 169 0.37 7.44 -20.05
N GLY A 170 1.22 7.14 -19.06
CA GLY A 170 2.30 7.99 -18.58
C GLY A 170 1.84 9.20 -17.75
N ASN A 171 0.64 9.13 -17.16
CA ASN A 171 0.04 10.21 -16.38
C ASN A 171 0.03 9.88 -14.88
N SER A 172 1.22 9.62 -14.32
CA SER A 172 1.40 9.16 -12.94
C SER A 172 0.83 10.12 -11.88
N GLU A 173 0.83 11.44 -12.15
CA GLU A 173 0.18 12.43 -11.28
C GLU A 173 -1.33 12.16 -11.10
N ARG A 174 -2.02 11.79 -12.19
CA ARG A 174 -3.45 11.46 -12.12
C ARG A 174 -3.71 10.08 -11.52
N ALA A 175 -2.80 9.14 -11.73
CA ALA A 175 -2.85 7.84 -11.07
C ALA A 175 -2.77 8.02 -9.54
N LYS A 176 -1.73 8.74 -9.07
CA LYS A 176 -1.54 9.12 -7.66
C LYS A 176 -2.77 9.82 -7.09
N TYR A 177 -3.29 10.86 -7.76
CA TYR A 177 -4.50 11.55 -7.33
C TYR A 177 -5.74 10.63 -7.21
N THR A 178 -5.88 9.68 -8.13
CA THR A 178 -6.97 8.69 -8.09
C THR A 178 -6.86 7.78 -6.87
N LEU A 179 -5.65 7.27 -6.59
CA LEU A 179 -5.37 6.45 -5.40
C LEU A 179 -5.58 7.24 -4.10
N GLU A 180 -5.10 8.49 -4.01
CA GLU A 180 -5.35 9.35 -2.85
C GLU A 180 -6.85 9.59 -2.61
N THR A 181 -7.60 9.78 -3.70
CA THR A 181 -9.07 9.92 -3.63
C THR A 181 -9.71 8.66 -3.08
N LEU A 182 -9.25 7.46 -3.48
CA LEU A 182 -9.72 6.20 -2.92
C LEU A 182 -9.47 6.11 -1.41
N VAL A 183 -8.25 6.42 -0.97
CA VAL A 183 -7.88 6.39 0.44
C VAL A 183 -8.73 7.34 1.27
N LEU A 184 -9.00 8.55 0.77
CA LEU A 184 -9.81 9.53 1.47
C LEU A 184 -11.29 9.11 1.58
N ARG A 185 -11.83 8.45 0.55
CA ARG A 185 -13.26 8.12 0.47
C ARG A 185 -13.58 6.76 1.08
N HIS A 186 -12.61 5.86 1.11
CA HIS A 186 -12.73 4.47 1.56
C HIS A 186 -11.57 4.05 2.48
N PRO A 187 -11.36 4.73 3.61
CA PRO A 187 -10.19 4.50 4.46
C PRO A 187 -10.06 3.03 4.92
N ASP A 188 -11.18 2.34 5.14
CA ASP A 188 -11.20 0.96 5.67
C ASP A 188 -10.99 -0.12 4.59
N SER A 189 -11.20 0.19 3.30
CA SER A 189 -11.13 -0.78 2.20
C SER A 189 -10.09 -0.43 1.12
N ALA A 190 -9.39 0.71 1.25
CA ALA A 190 -8.37 1.17 0.33
C ALA A 190 -6.94 0.74 0.70
N ILE A 191 -6.76 -0.39 1.40
CA ILE A 191 -5.42 -0.87 1.80
C ILE A 191 -4.50 -1.04 0.59
N HIS A 192 -5.00 -1.59 -0.51
CA HIS A 192 -4.20 -1.78 -1.72
C HIS A 192 -3.77 -0.44 -2.34
N ALA A 193 -4.63 0.58 -2.32
CA ALA A 193 -4.28 1.93 -2.78
C ALA A 193 -3.21 2.57 -1.89
N LEU A 194 -3.30 2.37 -0.57
CA LEU A 194 -2.26 2.82 0.34
C LEU A 194 -0.91 2.12 0.08
N LEU A 195 -0.90 0.82 -0.22
CA LEU A 195 0.34 0.08 -0.53
C LEU A 195 1.00 0.60 -1.80
N MET A 196 0.22 0.80 -2.86
CA MET A 196 0.73 1.41 -4.10
C MET A 196 1.32 2.80 -3.84
N LEU A 197 0.61 3.65 -3.08
CA LEU A 197 1.12 4.98 -2.70
C LEU A 197 2.40 4.91 -1.84
N VAL A 198 2.58 3.86 -1.04
CA VAL A 198 3.84 3.64 -0.29
C VAL A 198 4.96 3.25 -1.24
N GLU A 199 4.72 2.29 -2.13
CA GLU A 199 5.69 1.83 -3.13
C GLU A 199 6.14 2.99 -4.03
N ASP A 200 5.20 3.72 -4.63
CA ASP A 200 5.48 4.89 -5.47
C ASP A 200 6.33 5.94 -4.73
N ALA A 201 5.97 6.25 -3.48
CA ALA A 201 6.70 7.22 -2.68
C ALA A 201 8.10 6.72 -2.27
N VAL A 202 8.30 5.42 -2.07
CA VAL A 202 9.61 4.82 -1.78
C VAL A 202 10.50 4.81 -3.02
N GLU A 203 9.94 4.53 -4.20
CA GLU A 203 10.65 4.59 -5.48
C GLU A 203 11.05 6.02 -5.84
N ALA A 204 10.18 6.99 -5.57
CA ALA A 204 10.45 8.42 -5.77
C ALA A 204 11.33 9.05 -4.68
N GLU A 205 11.70 8.29 -3.63
CA GLU A 205 12.41 8.78 -2.44
C GLU A 205 11.70 9.93 -1.70
N GLU A 206 10.37 10.00 -1.82
CA GLU A 206 9.49 10.96 -1.14
C GLU A 206 9.18 10.48 0.29
N TRP A 207 10.20 10.43 1.15
CA TRP A 207 10.16 9.81 2.48
C TRP A 207 9.03 10.30 3.41
N ALA A 208 8.65 11.58 3.29
CA ALA A 208 7.56 12.15 4.09
C ALA A 208 6.20 11.56 3.69
N GLU A 209 6.00 11.32 2.39
CA GLU A 209 4.78 10.71 1.87
C GLU A 209 4.76 9.21 2.14
N ALA A 210 5.87 8.51 1.89
CA ALA A 210 6.01 7.09 2.21
C ALA A 210 5.65 6.81 3.68
N LEU A 211 6.18 7.62 4.61
CA LEU A 211 5.86 7.52 6.03
C LEU A 211 4.39 7.79 6.33
N LYS A 212 3.80 8.85 5.75
CA LYS A 212 2.39 9.22 5.92
C LYS A 212 1.46 8.07 5.49
N TRP A 213 1.73 7.47 4.33
CA TRP A 213 0.90 6.38 3.79
C TRP A 213 1.11 5.08 4.57
N ALA A 214 2.35 4.73 4.91
CA ALA A 214 2.64 3.52 5.70
C ALA A 214 2.04 3.58 7.11
N GLU A 215 2.08 4.74 7.78
CA GLU A 215 1.38 4.92 9.06
C GLU A 215 -0.14 4.87 8.93
N SER A 216 -0.69 5.33 7.80
CA SER A 216 -2.12 5.21 7.50
C SER A 216 -2.54 3.75 7.34
N CYS A 217 -1.75 2.92 6.66
CA CYS A 217 -1.96 1.47 6.60
C CYS A 217 -2.06 0.85 7.99
N LYS A 218 -1.11 1.19 8.88
CA LYS A 218 -1.04 0.64 10.23
C LYS A 218 -2.19 1.08 11.13
N LYS A 219 -2.85 2.21 10.85
CA LYS A 219 -4.03 2.69 11.59
C LYS A 219 -5.32 2.02 11.12
N ASN A 220 -5.44 1.73 9.82
CA ASN A 220 -6.64 1.15 9.21
C ASN A 220 -6.62 -0.39 9.24
N GLN A 221 -6.22 -0.99 10.38
CA GLN A 221 -5.99 -2.44 10.61
C GLN A 221 -7.23 -3.35 10.47
N SER A 222 -7.91 -3.29 9.33
CA SER A 222 -8.88 -4.31 8.91
C SER A 222 -8.18 -5.57 8.36
N GLN A 223 -6.86 -5.52 8.09
CA GLN A 223 -6.06 -6.66 7.64
C GLN A 223 -4.72 -6.75 8.41
N PRO A 224 -4.52 -7.77 9.26
CA PRO A 224 -3.37 -7.87 10.16
C PRO A 224 -2.03 -8.34 9.53
N ASN A 225 -1.92 -8.42 8.20
CA ASN A 225 -0.82 -9.14 7.54
C ASN A 225 0.19 -8.27 6.75
N VAL A 226 0.07 -6.94 6.73
CA VAL A 226 1.07 -6.09 6.04
C VAL A 226 2.09 -5.58 7.04
N ASP A 227 3.30 -6.10 6.98
CA ASP A 227 4.45 -5.56 7.72
C ASP A 227 5.09 -4.41 6.92
N LEU A 228 4.90 -3.19 7.40
CA LEU A 228 5.52 -1.97 6.86
C LEU A 228 6.53 -1.37 7.85
N ASP A 229 6.93 -2.11 8.90
CA ASP A 229 7.82 -1.55 9.91
C ASP A 229 9.19 -1.20 9.33
N GLU A 230 9.71 -1.97 8.38
CA GLU A 230 10.95 -1.63 7.66
C GLU A 230 10.82 -0.27 6.94
N VAL A 231 9.73 -0.06 6.18
CA VAL A 231 9.49 1.18 5.44
C VAL A 231 9.30 2.36 6.39
N ILE A 232 8.53 2.18 7.47
CA ILE A 232 8.30 3.23 8.49
C ILE A 232 9.63 3.63 9.14
N ILE A 233 10.43 2.67 9.58
CA ILE A 233 11.72 2.93 10.23
C ILE A 233 12.71 3.55 9.24
N GLY A 234 12.78 3.02 8.01
CA GLY A 234 13.63 3.52 6.92
C GLY A 234 13.29 4.95 6.55
N ALA A 235 12.02 5.26 6.27
CA ALA A 235 11.56 6.60 5.94
C ALA A 235 11.79 7.61 7.08
N GLN A 236 11.54 7.20 8.34
CA GLN A 236 11.87 8.03 9.50
C GLN A 236 13.38 8.32 9.60
N TYR A 237 14.22 7.32 9.28
CA TYR A 237 15.66 7.48 9.25
C TYR A 237 16.12 8.44 8.15
N GLU A 238 15.60 8.32 6.92
CA GLU A 238 15.97 9.20 5.80
C GLU A 238 15.56 10.65 6.06
N LEU A 239 14.34 10.87 6.60
CA LEU A 239 13.90 12.19 7.04
C LEU A 239 14.79 12.77 8.13
N LEU A 240 15.19 11.93 9.10
CA LEU A 240 16.10 12.35 10.16
C LEU A 240 17.48 12.69 9.59
N LYS A 241 18.01 11.89 8.66
CA LYS A 241 19.32 12.09 8.03
C LYS A 241 19.36 13.37 7.20
N ALA A 242 18.25 13.73 6.54
CA ALA A 242 18.11 14.94 5.74
C ALA A 242 17.93 16.22 6.57
N GLU A 243 17.68 16.13 7.88
CA GLU A 243 17.48 17.30 8.73
C GLU A 243 18.73 18.20 8.76
N GLU A 244 18.53 19.49 8.52
CA GLU A 244 19.60 20.48 8.57
C GLU A 244 20.21 20.59 9.97
N LYS A 245 21.53 20.53 10.00
CA LYS A 245 22.33 20.61 11.22
C LYS A 245 23.43 21.66 11.10
N ASP A 246 23.67 22.38 12.19
CA ASP A 246 24.70 23.38 12.33
C ASP A 246 25.29 23.37 13.75
N GLN A 247 26.29 24.22 13.99
CA GLN A 247 26.97 24.31 15.29
C GLN A 247 26.02 24.68 16.45
N SER A 248 24.90 25.35 16.17
CA SER A 248 23.93 25.77 17.17
C SER A 248 22.96 24.66 17.56
N ASN A 249 22.60 23.79 16.61
CA ASN A 249 21.50 22.85 16.77
C ASN A 249 21.93 21.36 16.81
N PHE A 250 23.18 21.01 16.48
CA PHE A 250 23.60 19.60 16.32
C PHE A 250 23.43 18.76 17.59
N LYS A 251 23.53 19.35 18.80
CA LYS A 251 23.27 18.64 20.06
C LYS A 251 21.81 18.21 20.19
N LYS A 252 20.87 19.07 19.77
CA LYS A 252 19.44 18.78 19.73
C LYS A 252 19.17 17.68 18.69
N TYR A 253 19.82 17.77 17.53
CA TYR A 253 19.78 16.71 16.51
C TYR A 253 20.26 15.36 17.06
N LEU A 254 21.42 15.30 17.73
CA LEU A 254 21.93 14.08 18.36
C LEU A 254 20.97 13.50 19.41
N SER A 255 20.18 14.35 20.09
CA SER A 255 19.12 13.89 21.00
C SER A 255 17.98 13.19 20.23
N LYS A 256 17.58 13.71 19.06
CA LYS A 256 16.61 13.04 18.18
C LYS A 256 17.14 11.70 17.67
N VAL A 257 18.38 11.66 17.19
CA VAL A 257 19.05 10.41 16.76
C VAL A 257 19.12 9.40 17.91
N SER A 258 19.45 9.85 19.12
CA SER A 258 19.47 8.98 20.30
C SER A 258 18.09 8.40 20.63
N ARG A 259 17.02 9.17 20.45
CA ARG A 259 15.64 8.70 20.62
C ARG A 259 15.26 7.69 19.55
N PHE A 260 15.63 7.93 18.29
CA PHE A 260 15.43 6.99 17.20
C PHE A 260 16.12 5.66 17.50
N ILE A 261 17.41 5.68 17.87
CA ILE A 261 18.18 4.49 18.26
C ILE A 261 17.53 3.75 19.44
N LYS A 262 17.03 4.47 20.45
CA LYS A 262 16.36 3.86 21.60
C LYS A 262 15.12 3.06 21.19
N ASN A 263 14.38 3.56 20.21
CA ASN A 263 13.19 2.89 19.69
C ASN A 263 13.54 1.76 18.71
N ASN A 264 14.67 1.89 17.99
CA ASN A 264 15.12 0.98 16.95
C ASN A 264 16.57 0.48 17.22
N PRO A 265 16.81 -0.31 18.28
CA PRO A 265 18.16 -0.60 18.77
C PRO A 265 19.01 -1.46 17.84
N SER A 266 18.40 -2.24 16.94
CA SER A 266 19.08 -3.05 15.91
C SER A 266 19.40 -2.28 14.63
N PHE A 267 18.92 -1.05 14.48
CA PHE A 267 19.07 -0.26 13.26
C PHE A 267 20.46 0.38 13.17
N THR A 268 21.44 -0.42 12.73
CA THR A 268 22.86 -0.06 12.58
C THR A 268 23.11 1.30 11.92
N PRO A 269 22.41 1.69 10.82
CA PRO A 269 22.65 2.98 10.17
C PRO A 269 22.45 4.21 11.07
N ALA A 270 21.55 4.14 12.06
CA ALA A 270 21.33 5.26 12.98
C ALA A 270 22.52 5.50 13.92
N TYR A 271 23.20 4.44 14.35
CA TYR A 271 24.42 4.58 15.14
C TYR A 271 25.57 5.15 14.31
N VAL A 272 25.69 4.74 13.04
CA VAL A 272 26.67 5.31 12.12
C VAL A 272 26.41 6.81 11.94
N LEU A 273 25.18 7.20 11.61
CA LEU A 273 24.75 8.59 11.50
C LEU A 273 25.08 9.40 12.77
N GLN A 274 24.85 8.83 13.94
CA GLN A 274 25.17 9.47 15.22
C GLN A 274 26.67 9.74 15.36
N CYS A 275 27.51 8.74 15.08
CA CYS A 275 28.96 8.83 15.25
C CYS A 275 29.58 9.78 14.23
N ASP A 276 29.14 9.70 12.97
CA ASP A 276 29.58 10.59 11.90
C ASP A 276 29.21 12.04 12.22
N THR A 277 27.99 12.29 12.70
CA THR A 277 27.58 13.63 13.15
C THR A 277 28.43 14.10 14.33
N MET A 278 28.75 13.24 15.31
CA MET A 278 29.63 13.64 16.41
C MET A 278 31.03 14.02 15.90
N ALA A 279 31.57 13.26 14.95
CA ALA A 279 32.88 13.53 14.36
C ALA A 279 32.89 14.82 13.53
N GLU A 280 31.88 15.03 12.69
CA GLU A 280 31.71 16.23 11.86
C GLU A 280 31.73 17.53 12.68
N TYR A 281 31.08 17.52 13.85
CA TYR A 281 31.02 18.67 14.76
C TYR A 281 32.10 18.64 15.86
N GLY A 282 33.25 18.00 15.58
CA GLY A 282 34.46 18.07 16.40
C GLY A 282 34.44 17.26 17.70
N GLN A 283 33.40 16.48 17.98
CA GLN A 283 33.31 15.63 19.18
C GLN A 283 34.00 14.26 18.99
N HIS A 284 35.23 14.24 18.45
CA HIS A 284 35.93 13.03 18.04
C HIS A 284 36.09 11.98 19.15
N SER A 285 36.53 12.37 20.35
CA SER A 285 36.69 11.43 21.47
C SER A 285 35.36 10.80 21.91
N LYS A 286 34.26 11.55 21.81
CA LYS A 286 32.92 11.03 22.10
C LYS A 286 32.41 10.13 20.98
N ALA A 287 32.72 10.45 19.72
CA ALA A 287 32.43 9.60 18.58
C ALA A 287 33.13 8.23 18.73
N LEU A 288 34.42 8.19 19.08
CA LEU A 288 35.15 6.94 19.32
C LEU A 288 34.53 6.11 20.46
N ASN A 289 34.22 6.73 21.60
CA ASN A 289 33.52 6.04 22.70
C ASN A 289 32.14 5.51 22.27
N ARG A 290 31.45 6.25 21.40
CA ARG A 290 30.14 5.84 20.91
C ARG A 290 30.23 4.70 19.90
N LEU A 291 31.23 4.69 19.02
CA LEU A 291 31.53 3.60 18.10
C LEU A 291 31.83 2.31 18.87
N GLU A 292 32.64 2.36 19.93
CA GLU A 292 32.88 1.21 20.81
C GLU A 292 31.56 0.68 21.41
N LYS A 293 30.73 1.55 21.97
CA LYS A 293 29.44 1.15 22.55
C LYS A 293 28.46 0.60 21.51
N ALA A 294 28.47 1.15 20.30
CA ALA A 294 27.65 0.66 19.20
C ALA A 294 28.12 -0.73 18.76
N TYR A 295 29.44 -0.95 18.69
CA TYR A 295 30.02 -2.26 18.43
C TYR A 295 29.67 -3.27 19.52
N ASP A 296 29.84 -2.92 20.79
CA ASP A 296 29.48 -3.80 21.92
C ASP A 296 27.99 -4.19 21.90
N ALA A 297 27.10 -3.32 21.40
CA ALA A 297 25.66 -3.55 21.37
C ALA A 297 25.17 -4.34 20.13
N THR A 298 25.84 -4.18 18.99
CA THR A 298 25.36 -4.72 17.69
C THR A 298 26.27 -5.80 17.12
N LEU A 299 27.54 -5.86 17.56
CA LEU A 299 28.63 -6.65 16.99
C LEU A 299 28.86 -6.41 15.49
N HIS A 300 28.38 -5.28 14.95
CA HIS A 300 28.47 -5.02 13.52
C HIS A 300 29.86 -4.48 13.13
N PRO A 301 30.62 -5.14 12.21
CA PRO A 301 32.01 -4.78 11.88
C PRO A 301 32.20 -3.35 11.38
N VAL A 302 31.15 -2.71 10.85
CA VAL A 302 31.19 -1.31 10.38
C VAL A 302 31.73 -0.36 11.46
N PHE A 303 31.47 -0.62 12.74
CA PHE A 303 31.91 0.24 13.84
C PHE A 303 33.41 0.14 14.08
N LEU A 304 34.01 -1.04 13.89
CA LEU A 304 35.47 -1.21 13.93
C LEU A 304 36.13 -0.43 12.80
N ARG A 305 35.61 -0.59 11.58
CA ARG A 305 36.09 0.12 10.38
C ARG A 305 36.00 1.63 10.54
N LYS A 306 34.85 2.14 11.02
CA LYS A 306 34.64 3.57 11.30
C LYS A 306 35.60 4.09 12.38
N THR A 307 35.87 3.29 13.42
CA THR A 307 36.85 3.64 14.47
C THR A 307 38.24 3.84 13.87
N VAL A 308 38.69 2.88 13.05
CA VAL A 308 39.98 2.97 12.35
C VAL A 308 40.02 4.20 11.45
N ASN A 309 39.01 4.41 10.61
CA ASN A 309 38.98 5.54 9.68
C ASN A 309 39.03 6.89 10.41
N LEU A 310 38.26 7.05 11.49
CA LEU A 310 38.24 8.27 12.28
C LEU A 310 39.61 8.60 12.92
N CYS A 311 40.32 7.59 13.43
CA CYS A 311 41.68 7.78 13.95
C CYS A 311 42.67 8.15 12.84
N LEU A 312 42.57 7.52 11.67
CA LEU A 312 43.45 7.81 10.53
C LEU A 312 43.22 9.21 9.94
N GLU A 313 41.96 9.66 9.86
CA GLU A 313 41.60 11.03 9.45
C GLU A 313 42.16 12.10 10.41
N LYS A 314 42.43 11.71 11.66
CA LYS A 314 43.08 12.57 12.67
C LYS A 314 44.58 12.40 12.74
N GLU A 315 45.17 11.63 11.82
CA GLU A 315 46.60 11.33 11.80
C GLU A 315 47.08 10.65 13.11
N GLN A 316 46.22 9.83 13.72
CA GLN A 316 46.47 9.09 14.95
C GLN A 316 46.51 7.56 14.71
N PRO A 317 47.46 7.04 13.90
CA PRO A 317 47.53 5.61 13.58
C PRO A 317 47.83 4.73 14.81
N ASP A 318 48.62 5.21 15.76
CA ASP A 318 48.96 4.46 16.98
C ASP A 318 47.73 4.21 17.86
N GLU A 319 46.82 5.19 17.91
CA GLU A 319 45.54 5.05 18.62
C GLU A 319 44.63 4.04 17.93
N ALA A 320 44.59 4.04 16.60
CA ALA A 320 43.86 3.03 15.83
C ALA A 320 44.36 1.60 16.13
N ILE A 321 45.68 1.39 16.12
CA ILE A 321 46.30 0.10 16.43
C ILE A 321 45.97 -0.31 17.87
N ARG A 322 46.11 0.61 18.83
CA ARG A 322 45.83 0.36 20.25
C ARG A 322 44.38 -0.07 20.47
N LEU A 323 43.42 0.64 19.87
CA LEU A 323 42.00 0.32 19.98
C LEU A 323 41.66 -1.03 19.33
N MET A 324 42.18 -1.32 18.14
CA MET A 324 41.93 -2.60 17.49
C MET A 324 42.51 -3.78 18.27
N LYS A 325 43.72 -3.64 18.84
CA LYS A 325 44.29 -4.64 19.78
C LYS A 325 43.42 -4.82 21.01
N GLN A 326 42.87 -3.74 21.56
CA GLN A 326 41.97 -3.82 22.71
C GLN A 326 40.69 -4.59 22.36
N PHE A 327 40.10 -4.34 21.19
CA PHE A 327 38.90 -5.06 20.74
C PHE A 327 39.17 -6.54 20.49
N SER A 328 40.28 -6.88 19.82
CA SER A 328 40.62 -8.30 19.60
C SER A 328 40.77 -9.05 20.93
N MET A 329 41.41 -8.46 21.93
CA MET A 329 41.59 -9.09 23.24
C MET A 329 40.30 -9.23 24.06
N LYS A 330 39.38 -8.27 24.00
CA LYS A 330 38.20 -8.19 24.90
C LYS A 330 37.27 -9.40 24.76
N LYS A 331 37.25 -10.09 23.62
CA LYS A 331 36.40 -11.27 23.33
C LYS A 331 37.02 -12.32 22.40
N ASN A 332 38.34 -12.29 22.17
CA ASN A 332 38.98 -13.04 21.08
C ASN A 332 38.29 -12.75 19.74
N ASP A 333 38.07 -11.45 19.49
CA ASP A 333 37.22 -10.96 18.42
C ASP A 333 37.97 -11.00 17.09
N LEU A 334 37.67 -12.02 16.29
CA LEU A 334 38.33 -12.29 15.02
C LEU A 334 38.05 -11.21 13.96
N LEU A 335 36.91 -10.50 14.06
CA LEU A 335 36.61 -9.38 13.16
C LEU A 335 37.49 -8.18 13.49
N ALA A 336 37.75 -7.93 14.78
CA ALA A 336 38.72 -6.92 15.21
C ALA A 336 40.16 -7.31 14.84
N GLU A 337 40.54 -8.59 14.91
CA GLU A 337 41.84 -9.06 14.41
C GLU A 337 41.99 -8.87 12.91
N PHE A 338 40.95 -9.20 12.14
CA PHE A 338 40.93 -8.94 10.71
C PHE A 338 41.06 -7.45 10.39
N GLU A 339 40.33 -6.57 11.09
CA GLU A 339 40.45 -5.13 10.90
C GLU A 339 41.81 -4.58 11.33
N LEU A 340 42.44 -5.15 12.37
CA LEU A 340 43.82 -4.86 12.76
C LEU A 340 44.82 -5.23 11.65
N GLY A 341 44.68 -6.42 11.05
CA GLY A 341 45.51 -6.85 9.93
C GLY A 341 45.40 -5.92 8.72
N LYS A 342 44.18 -5.47 8.39
CA LYS A 342 43.93 -4.47 7.34
C LYS A 342 44.53 -3.12 7.65
N LEU A 343 44.49 -2.71 8.92
CA LEU A 343 45.12 -1.48 9.39
C LEU A 343 46.64 -1.55 9.22
N TYR A 344 47.28 -2.62 9.68
CA TYR A 344 48.71 -2.83 9.48
C TYR A 344 49.11 -2.80 8.01
N PHE A 345 48.34 -3.46 7.14
CA PHE A 345 48.57 -3.40 5.70
C PHE A 345 48.50 -1.95 5.17
N LYS A 346 47.48 -1.18 5.57
CA LYS A 346 47.32 0.23 5.17
C LYS A 346 48.47 1.11 5.65
N LEU A 347 49.05 0.79 6.80
CA LEU A 347 50.22 1.47 7.38
C LEU A 347 51.57 0.93 6.86
N SER A 348 51.55 0.05 5.85
CA SER A 348 52.75 -0.61 5.29
C SER A 348 53.53 -1.49 6.27
N MET A 349 52.89 -1.91 7.37
CA MET A 349 53.43 -2.87 8.34
C MET A 349 53.10 -4.29 7.87
N PHE A 350 53.71 -4.71 6.75
CA PHE A 350 53.31 -5.92 6.04
C PHE A 350 53.57 -7.21 6.83
N ASP A 351 54.66 -7.28 7.60
CA ASP A 351 54.96 -8.43 8.46
C ASP A 351 53.95 -8.58 9.61
N ASP A 352 53.56 -7.48 10.25
CA ASP A 352 52.53 -7.48 11.29
C ASP A 352 51.16 -7.84 10.72
N ALA A 353 50.82 -7.32 9.53
CA ALA A 353 49.60 -7.69 8.81
C ALA A 353 49.55 -9.19 8.54
N ARG A 354 50.64 -9.77 8.04
CA ARG A 354 50.76 -11.21 7.79
C ARG A 354 50.61 -12.03 9.07
N SER A 355 51.33 -11.64 10.12
CA SER A 355 51.31 -12.32 11.43
C SER A 355 49.90 -12.40 12.02
N VAL A 356 49.11 -11.32 11.89
CA VAL A 356 47.73 -11.27 12.41
C VAL A 356 46.73 -11.95 11.47
N LEU A 357 46.90 -11.86 10.15
CA LEU A 357 45.94 -12.40 9.20
C LEU A 357 46.12 -13.90 8.94
N SER A 358 47.33 -14.45 9.03
CA SER A 358 47.58 -15.87 8.71
C SER A 358 46.79 -16.85 9.58
N PRO A 359 46.63 -16.64 10.91
CA PRO A 359 45.84 -17.56 11.74
C PRO A 359 44.34 -17.51 11.46
N LEU A 360 43.86 -16.49 10.75
CA LEU A 360 42.45 -16.26 10.48
C LEU A 360 41.92 -17.09 9.30
N THR A 361 42.79 -17.64 8.45
CA THR A 361 42.39 -18.38 7.25
C THR A 361 41.48 -19.56 7.57
N ASP A 362 41.69 -20.20 8.72
CA ASP A 362 40.99 -21.40 9.14
C ASP A 362 39.86 -21.10 10.14
N LYS A 363 39.51 -19.83 10.33
CA LYS A 363 38.51 -19.37 11.32
C LYS A 363 37.23 -18.81 10.71
N PHE A 364 37.24 -18.53 9.41
CA PHE A 364 36.10 -17.98 8.68
C PHE A 364 35.57 -18.99 7.66
N THR A 365 34.25 -19.08 7.52
CA THR A 365 33.56 -19.91 6.52
C THR A 365 33.88 -19.44 5.11
N ASN A 366 34.08 -18.13 4.97
CA ASN A 366 34.48 -17.48 3.73
C ASN A 366 35.71 -16.58 3.98
N PRO A 367 36.93 -17.15 4.01
CA PRO A 367 38.15 -16.40 4.29
C PRO A 367 38.71 -15.68 3.05
N HIS A 368 37.94 -15.52 1.96
CA HIS A 368 38.46 -14.95 0.70
C HIS A 368 39.05 -13.55 0.89
N LEU A 369 38.43 -12.71 1.72
CA LEU A 369 38.99 -11.39 2.06
C LEU A 369 40.30 -11.51 2.88
N VAL A 370 40.43 -12.50 3.76
CA VAL A 370 41.68 -12.74 4.51
C VAL A 370 42.80 -13.12 3.54
N TYR A 371 42.54 -14.08 2.64
CA TYR A 371 43.49 -14.48 1.61
C TYR A 371 43.86 -13.33 0.67
N TYR A 372 42.91 -12.48 0.29
CA TYR A 372 43.18 -11.31 -0.53
C TYR A 372 44.20 -10.37 0.14
N TYR A 373 43.99 -10.02 1.42
CA TYR A 373 44.94 -9.15 2.13
C TYR A 373 46.29 -9.82 2.39
N LEU A 374 46.33 -11.13 2.64
CA LEU A 374 47.58 -11.90 2.73
C LEU A 374 48.35 -11.90 1.41
N ALA A 375 47.67 -12.15 0.28
CA ALA A 375 48.29 -12.10 -1.04
C ALA A 375 48.90 -10.73 -1.33
N LEU A 376 48.18 -9.65 -1.00
CA LEU A 376 48.69 -8.29 -1.15
C LEU A 376 49.90 -8.02 -0.25
N ALA A 377 49.88 -8.48 1.01
CA ALA A 377 50.99 -8.31 1.94
C ALA A 377 52.24 -9.08 1.45
N GLU A 378 52.10 -10.34 1.07
CA GLU A 378 53.22 -11.17 0.58
C GLU A 378 53.84 -10.60 -0.70
N LYS A 379 53.01 -10.06 -1.61
CA LYS A 379 53.49 -9.37 -2.80
C LYS A 379 54.33 -8.14 -2.45
N LYS A 380 53.95 -7.39 -1.41
CA LYS A 380 54.73 -6.23 -0.94
C LYS A 380 56.05 -6.65 -0.28
N CYS A 381 56.11 -7.83 0.30
CA CYS A 381 57.32 -8.46 0.83
C CYS A 381 58.17 -9.20 -0.23
N GLN A 382 57.81 -9.15 -1.52
CA GLN A 382 58.49 -9.86 -2.62
C GLN A 382 58.47 -11.40 -2.50
N HIS A 383 57.48 -11.96 -1.80
CA HIS A 383 57.24 -13.39 -1.71
C HIS A 383 56.25 -13.85 -2.79
N ASP A 384 56.62 -13.68 -4.07
CA ASP A 384 55.71 -13.84 -5.21
C ASP A 384 55.01 -15.21 -5.28
N ALA A 385 55.72 -16.29 -4.93
CA ALA A 385 55.15 -17.63 -4.92
C ALA A 385 54.01 -17.77 -3.89
N GLN A 386 54.22 -17.28 -2.67
CA GLN A 386 53.21 -17.32 -1.61
C GLN A 386 52.04 -16.37 -1.92
N ALA A 387 52.36 -15.19 -2.46
CA ALA A 387 51.35 -14.23 -2.92
C ALA A 387 50.42 -14.84 -3.97
N PHE A 388 50.98 -15.60 -4.93
CA PHE A 388 50.20 -16.29 -5.95
C PHE A 388 49.27 -17.36 -5.35
N GLU A 389 49.76 -18.17 -4.42
CA GLU A 389 48.92 -19.18 -3.75
C GLU A 389 47.78 -18.56 -2.95
N TYR A 390 48.02 -17.50 -2.17
CA TYR A 390 46.95 -16.80 -1.47
C TYR A 390 45.97 -16.12 -2.42
N MET A 391 46.46 -15.54 -3.52
CA MET A 391 45.59 -14.96 -4.54
C MET A 391 44.70 -16.03 -5.16
N LYS A 392 45.24 -17.21 -5.44
CA LYS A 392 44.46 -18.35 -5.92
C LYS A 392 43.34 -18.71 -4.93
N SER A 393 43.65 -18.84 -3.64
CA SER A 393 42.65 -19.13 -2.59
C SER A 393 41.63 -18.01 -2.36
N ALA A 394 41.97 -16.77 -2.68
CA ALA A 394 41.04 -15.64 -2.61
C ALA A 394 39.98 -15.65 -3.73
N PHE A 395 40.28 -16.26 -4.88
CA PHE A 395 39.44 -16.21 -6.09
C PHE A 395 38.94 -17.57 -6.59
N ILE A 396 39.48 -18.68 -6.09
CA ILE A 396 39.07 -20.04 -6.45
C ILE A 396 38.36 -20.65 -5.25
N GLY A 397 37.02 -20.67 -5.29
CA GLY A 397 36.24 -21.63 -4.54
C GLY A 397 36.43 -23.05 -5.11
N ASP A 398 35.93 -24.05 -4.40
CA ASP A 398 35.94 -25.50 -4.65
C ASP A 398 35.25 -25.97 -5.96
N GLY A 399 35.11 -25.09 -6.95
CA GLY A 399 34.97 -25.48 -8.35
C GLY A 399 33.66 -25.13 -9.05
N SER A 400 32.79 -24.27 -8.50
CA SER A 400 31.52 -23.96 -9.18
C SER A 400 31.06 -22.50 -9.26
N GLU A 401 31.65 -21.53 -8.53
CA GLU A 401 31.18 -20.15 -8.63
C GLU A 401 32.34 -19.15 -8.71
N ARG A 402 32.27 -18.23 -9.69
CA ARG A 402 33.11 -17.03 -9.72
C ARG A 402 32.80 -16.23 -8.45
N ILE A 403 33.75 -16.15 -7.52
CA ILE A 403 33.63 -15.32 -6.33
C ILE A 403 33.47 -13.87 -6.76
N GLN A 404 32.33 -13.27 -6.40
CA GLN A 404 32.11 -11.83 -6.57
C GLN A 404 32.97 -11.11 -5.53
N THR A 405 34.01 -10.42 -5.98
CA THR A 405 34.94 -9.70 -5.10
C THR A 405 34.37 -8.36 -4.67
N GLY A 406 33.49 -8.38 -3.66
CA GLY A 406 33.10 -7.19 -2.90
C GLY A 406 33.37 -7.40 -1.42
N ALA A 407 33.69 -6.30 -0.72
CA ALA A 407 33.95 -6.31 0.71
C ALA A 407 32.67 -6.49 1.54
N TYR A 408 31.51 -6.21 0.96
CA TYR A 408 30.21 -6.25 1.61
C TYR A 408 29.18 -6.99 0.76
N PHE A 409 28.10 -7.43 1.40
CA PHE A 409 26.92 -7.97 0.72
C PHE A 409 25.65 -7.51 1.42
N CYS A 410 24.55 -7.42 0.69
CA CYS A 410 23.23 -7.23 1.27
C CYS A 410 22.70 -8.56 1.81
N ALA A 411 22.40 -8.66 3.10
CA ALA A 411 21.85 -9.87 3.71
C ALA A 411 20.43 -10.21 3.24
N TYR A 412 19.74 -9.29 2.55
CA TYR A 412 18.41 -9.49 2.00
C TYR A 412 18.43 -10.03 0.56
N CYS A 413 19.11 -9.35 -0.37
CA CYS A 413 19.13 -9.73 -1.79
C CYS A 413 20.45 -10.35 -2.27
N ALA A 414 21.44 -10.52 -1.40
CA ALA A 414 22.79 -11.00 -1.72
C ALA A 414 23.59 -10.13 -2.72
N HIS A 415 23.14 -8.91 -3.04
CA HIS A 415 23.90 -7.98 -3.87
C HIS A 415 25.26 -7.65 -3.23
N ILE A 416 26.33 -7.71 -4.03
CA ILE A 416 27.72 -7.55 -3.58
C ILE A 416 28.20 -6.12 -3.77
N LEU A 417 28.77 -5.50 -2.73
CA LEU A 417 29.21 -4.10 -2.71
C LEU A 417 30.67 -3.96 -2.29
N ASN A 418 31.30 -2.89 -2.76
CA ASN A 418 32.68 -2.53 -2.36
C ASN A 418 32.73 -1.65 -1.12
N THR A 419 31.68 -0.88 -0.86
CA THR A 419 31.56 0.03 0.28
C THR A 419 30.27 -0.24 1.04
N TRP A 420 30.30 0.06 2.34
CA TRP A 420 29.12 -0.02 3.20
C TRP A 420 28.21 1.19 2.94
N HIS A 421 26.90 0.95 2.91
CA HIS A 421 25.87 1.99 2.78
C HIS A 421 24.74 1.74 3.81
N ASP A 422 23.93 2.76 4.07
CA ASP A 422 22.78 2.67 4.97
C ASP A 422 21.64 1.84 4.35
N ARG A 423 21.49 1.91 3.02
CA ARG A 423 20.44 1.31 2.19
C ARG A 423 21.07 0.55 1.01
N CYS A 424 20.56 -0.62 0.68
CA CYS A 424 21.03 -1.39 -0.47
C CYS A 424 20.68 -0.69 -1.79
N SER A 425 21.65 -0.56 -2.70
CA SER A 425 21.44 0.05 -4.01
C SER A 425 20.61 -0.79 -4.98
N GLU A 426 20.46 -2.10 -4.71
CA GLU A 426 19.72 -3.02 -5.57
C GLU A 426 18.28 -3.22 -5.08
N CYS A 427 18.10 -3.64 -3.82
CA CYS A 427 16.78 -3.97 -3.27
C CYS A 427 16.16 -2.88 -2.40
N GLY A 428 16.88 -1.79 -2.13
CA GLY A 428 16.39 -0.68 -1.31
C GLY A 428 16.25 -0.98 0.20
N SER A 429 16.59 -2.17 0.68
CA SER A 429 16.48 -2.51 2.11
C SER A 429 17.49 -1.76 2.99
N TRP A 430 17.08 -1.38 4.20
CA TRP A 430 17.92 -0.62 5.14
C TRP A 430 18.64 -1.51 6.14
N GLY A 431 19.88 -1.14 6.50
CA GLY A 431 20.62 -1.80 7.58
C GLY A 431 20.97 -3.27 7.31
N THR A 432 20.86 -3.73 6.06
CA THR A 432 21.11 -5.12 5.64
C THR A 432 22.52 -5.36 5.13
N ILE A 433 23.35 -4.31 4.96
CA ILE A 433 24.69 -4.44 4.38
C ILE A 433 25.69 -4.93 5.43
N GLN A 434 26.19 -6.15 5.21
CA GLN A 434 27.11 -6.85 6.10
C GLN A 434 28.48 -7.02 5.44
N LEU A 435 29.52 -7.20 6.27
CA LEU A 435 30.86 -7.52 5.78
C LEU A 435 30.84 -8.93 5.16
N ASN A 436 31.42 -9.08 3.97
CA ASN A 436 31.55 -10.35 3.26
C ASN A 436 32.67 -11.21 3.87
N LEU A 437 32.53 -11.52 5.16
CA LEU A 437 33.42 -12.31 5.97
C LEU A 437 32.58 -12.93 7.11
N GLN A 438 32.26 -14.21 6.99
CA GLN A 438 31.44 -14.93 7.98
C GLN A 438 32.29 -15.87 8.81
N LEU A 439 32.11 -15.82 10.14
CA LEU A 439 32.77 -16.72 11.09
C LEU A 439 32.31 -18.16 10.86
N ILE A 440 33.20 -19.13 11.08
CA ILE A 440 32.78 -20.53 11.24
C ILE A 440 31.96 -20.59 12.51
N GLU A 441 30.66 -20.85 12.40
CA GLU A 441 29.79 -21.00 13.57
C GLU A 441 30.35 -22.12 14.46
N GLN A 442 30.86 -21.74 15.64
CA GLN A 442 31.02 -22.68 16.73
C GLN A 442 29.60 -22.93 17.24
N ASN A 443 29.02 -24.06 16.83
CA ASN A 443 27.70 -24.53 17.26
C ASN A 443 27.43 -24.21 18.74
N GLU A 444 26.52 -23.26 18.99
CA GLU A 444 25.48 -23.32 20.03
C GLU A 444 24.57 -22.07 19.96
N THR A 445 23.40 -22.26 19.34
CA THR A 445 22.14 -21.53 19.60
C THR A 445 22.18 -20.00 19.64
N GLN A 446 21.92 -19.35 18.50
CA GLN A 446 21.11 -18.13 18.41
C GLN A 446 20.82 -17.81 16.94
N ASN A 447 19.69 -18.31 16.43
CA ASN A 447 19.13 -17.81 15.18
C ASN A 447 18.89 -16.30 15.34
N PRO A 448 19.34 -15.44 14.40
CA PRO A 448 18.75 -14.12 14.28
C PRO A 448 17.26 -14.28 13.94
N PRO A 449 16.38 -13.37 14.37
CA PRO A 449 14.98 -13.46 14.00
C PRO A 449 14.89 -13.33 12.47
N LEU A 450 14.57 -14.44 11.82
CA LEU A 450 13.95 -14.45 10.51
C LEU A 450 12.62 -13.68 10.69
N SER A 451 12.58 -12.43 10.25
CA SER A 451 11.31 -11.75 10.03
C SER A 451 10.58 -12.49 8.92
N HIS A 452 9.35 -12.86 9.23
CA HIS A 452 8.52 -13.80 8.50
C HIS A 452 8.05 -13.26 7.14
N SER A 453 7.78 -14.21 6.26
CA SER A 453 6.87 -14.18 5.10
C SER A 453 5.67 -13.25 5.21
#